data_AF-A0A248VTW6-F1
#
_entry.id   AF-A0A248VTW6-F1
#
_cell.length_a   1.000
_cell.length_b   1.000
_cell.length_c   1.000
_cell.angle_alpha   90.00
_cell.angle_beta   90.00
_cell.angle_gamma   90.00
#
_symmetry.space_group_name_H-M   'P 1'
#
loop_
_entity.id
_entity.type
_entity.pdbx_description
1 polymer ?
#
loop_
_entity_poly.entity_id
_entity_poly.type
_entity_poly.pdbx_seq_one_letter_code
_entity_poly.pdbx_strand_id
1 'polypeptide(L)'
;MTERDSDITATVVRERTRLVNFIRRRIRDPHDAEDILQDVFHEFVQAYRLPAPIEQASAWLFRAARNRIIDRFRKKKEEPLSDLFDDDDEAGNEYRLDLNLPAHDAGPEAQYARAVLLKALQDALDELPPNQRDVFIAHELEGRSFKDIAAESGVTLNTLLARKRYAVLHLRARLQAIYDELDI
;
A
#
# COMPACT_ATOMS: atom_id res chain seq x y z
N MET A 1 -28.81 9.81 11.53
CA MET A 1 -27.43 9.79 11.00
C MET A 1 -26.51 10.00 12.17
N THR A 2 -25.90 8.92 12.64
CA THR A 2 -24.98 8.90 13.78
C THR A 2 -23.63 9.52 13.40
N GLU A 3 -22.95 10.17 14.35
CA GLU A 3 -21.62 10.78 14.19
C GLU A 3 -20.60 9.88 13.47
N ARG A 4 -20.72 8.55 13.69
CA ARG A 4 -19.95 7.50 13.01
C ARG A 4 -20.15 7.43 11.50
N ASP A 5 -21.35 7.68 10.98
CA ASP A 5 -21.62 7.64 9.53
C ASP A 5 -20.93 8.80 8.79
N SER A 6 -20.78 9.94 9.47
CA SER A 6 -20.09 11.12 8.93
C SER A 6 -18.58 10.88 8.82
N ASP A 7 -17.98 10.24 9.84
CA ASP A 7 -16.55 9.92 9.87
C ASP A 7 -16.15 8.88 8.82
N ILE A 8 -17.01 7.87 8.61
CA ILE A 8 -16.87 6.90 7.52
C ILE A 8 -16.87 7.61 6.17
N THR A 9 -17.86 8.48 5.95
CA THR A 9 -18.03 9.18 4.66
C THR A 9 -16.82 10.07 4.37
N ALA A 10 -16.34 10.81 5.36
CA ALA A 10 -15.16 11.66 5.23
C ALA A 10 -13.91 10.85 4.87
N THR A 11 -13.71 9.71 5.53
CA THR A 11 -12.58 8.81 5.25
C THR A 11 -12.67 8.18 3.86
N VAL A 12 -13.86 7.71 3.44
CA VAL A 12 -14.08 7.16 2.10
C VAL A 12 -13.75 8.20 1.03
N VAL A 13 -14.28 9.43 1.16
CA VAL A 13 -14.06 10.50 0.19
C VAL A 13 -12.57 10.84 0.08
N ARG A 14 -11.87 10.96 1.21
CA ARG A 14 -10.44 11.27 1.26
C ARG A 14 -9.58 10.20 0.59
N GLU A 15 -9.83 8.92 0.87
CA GLU A 15 -8.98 7.83 0.40
C GLU A 15 -9.36 7.29 -1.00
N ARG A 16 -10.57 7.60 -1.50
CA ARG A 16 -11.10 7.05 -2.75
C ARG A 16 -10.16 7.20 -3.94
N THR A 17 -9.64 8.38 -4.18
CA THR A 17 -8.74 8.62 -5.34
C THR A 17 -7.45 7.81 -5.23
N ARG A 18 -6.88 7.70 -4.02
CA ARG A 18 -5.66 6.91 -3.78
C ARG A 18 -5.95 5.41 -3.98
N LEU A 19 -7.09 4.93 -3.49
CA LEU A 19 -7.51 3.54 -3.60
C LEU A 19 -7.80 3.14 -5.05
N VAL A 20 -8.52 3.98 -5.81
CA VAL A 20 -8.78 3.76 -7.24
C VAL A 20 -7.48 3.67 -8.03
N ASN A 21 -6.55 4.61 -7.82
CA ASN A 21 -5.26 4.60 -8.50
C ASN A 21 -4.42 3.38 -8.12
N PHE A 22 -4.48 2.96 -6.85
CA PHE A 22 -3.82 1.75 -6.38
C PHE A 22 -4.37 0.49 -7.07
N ILE A 23 -5.70 0.35 -7.18
CA ILE A 23 -6.32 -0.81 -7.84
C ILE A 23 -6.03 -0.80 -9.35
N ARG A 24 -6.22 0.33 -10.03
CA ARG A 24 -6.01 0.46 -11.49
C ARG A 24 -4.58 0.24 -11.96
N ARG A 25 -3.59 0.45 -11.09
CA ARG A 25 -2.19 0.11 -11.40
C ARG A 25 -1.94 -1.39 -11.41
N ARG A 26 -2.75 -2.18 -10.70
CA ARG A 26 -2.59 -3.65 -10.54
C ARG A 26 -3.58 -4.43 -11.40
N ILE A 27 -4.73 -3.84 -11.70
CA ILE A 27 -5.80 -4.46 -12.47
C ILE A 27 -5.98 -3.70 -13.78
N ARG A 28 -5.70 -4.38 -14.89
CA ARG A 28 -5.80 -3.80 -16.24
C ARG A 28 -7.23 -3.68 -16.74
N ASP A 29 -8.12 -4.58 -16.30
CA ASP A 29 -9.52 -4.55 -16.67
C ASP A 29 -10.26 -3.48 -15.83
N PRO A 30 -10.86 -2.46 -16.45
CA PRO A 30 -11.57 -1.41 -15.71
C PRO A 30 -12.77 -1.93 -14.92
N HIS A 31 -13.44 -3.00 -15.37
CA HIS A 31 -14.57 -3.59 -14.67
C HIS A 31 -14.11 -4.30 -13.40
N ASP A 32 -13.03 -5.09 -13.50
CA ASP A 32 -12.43 -5.77 -12.35
C ASP A 32 -11.95 -4.78 -11.28
N ALA A 33 -11.40 -3.63 -11.72
CA ALA A 33 -10.94 -2.59 -10.82
C ALA A 33 -12.10 -1.91 -10.08
N GLU A 34 -13.25 -1.77 -10.74
CA GLU A 34 -14.47 -1.21 -10.15
C GLU A 34 -15.12 -2.20 -9.16
N ASP A 35 -15.20 -3.49 -9.50
CA ASP A 35 -15.68 -4.54 -8.60
C ASP A 35 -14.88 -4.55 -7.28
N ILE A 36 -13.55 -4.58 -7.38
CA ILE A 36 -12.67 -4.60 -6.20
C ILE A 36 -12.87 -3.35 -5.35
N LEU A 37 -12.99 -2.18 -5.98
CA LEU A 37 -13.23 -0.94 -5.26
C LEU A 37 -14.55 -0.99 -4.48
N GLN A 38 -15.61 -1.51 -5.11
CA GLN A 38 -16.93 -1.61 -4.51
C GLN A 38 -16.92 -2.59 -3.32
N ASP A 39 -16.29 -3.75 -3.46
CA ASP A 39 -16.16 -4.75 -2.39
C ASP A 39 -15.43 -4.18 -1.17
N VAL A 40 -14.33 -3.45 -1.39
CA VAL A 40 -13.53 -2.86 -0.31
C VAL A 40 -14.33 -1.83 0.47
N PHE A 41 -15.08 -0.97 -0.21
CA PHE A 41 -15.93 0.00 0.48
C PHE A 41 -17.10 -0.66 1.20
N HIS A 42 -17.68 -1.72 0.63
CA HIS A 42 -18.73 -2.48 1.31
C HIS A 42 -18.21 -3.09 2.62
N GLU A 43 -17.04 -3.73 2.58
CA GLU A 43 -16.41 -4.33 3.75
C GLU A 43 -15.99 -3.27 4.77
N PHE A 44 -15.52 -2.10 4.32
CA PHE A 44 -15.18 -0.98 5.20
C PHE A 44 -16.39 -0.49 6.00
N VAL A 45 -17.53 -0.31 5.33
CA VAL A 45 -18.78 0.11 5.99
C VAL A 45 -19.26 -0.95 7.00
N GLN A 46 -19.10 -2.23 6.69
CA GLN A 46 -19.43 -3.33 7.60
C GLN A 46 -18.50 -3.33 8.83
N ALA A 47 -17.19 -3.19 8.61
CA ALA A 47 -16.18 -3.20 9.67
C ALA A 47 -16.33 -2.00 10.62
N TYR A 48 -16.67 -0.83 10.10
CA TYR A 48 -16.89 0.38 10.91
C TYR A 48 -18.17 0.35 11.76
N ARG A 49 -19.10 -0.57 11.46
CA ARG A 49 -20.30 -0.80 12.28
C ARG A 49 -20.04 -1.70 13.48
N LEU A 50 -18.86 -2.34 13.55
CA LEU A 50 -18.47 -3.14 14.70
C LEU A 50 -18.10 -2.26 15.89
N PRO A 51 -18.19 -2.77 17.14
CA PRO A 51 -17.87 -1.99 18.33
C PRO A 51 -16.40 -1.60 18.46
N ALA A 52 -15.50 -2.29 17.73
CA ALA A 52 -14.06 -2.06 17.77
C ALA A 52 -13.67 -0.90 16.84
N PRO A 53 -12.96 0.13 17.34
CA PRO A 53 -12.52 1.25 16.51
C PRO A 53 -11.44 0.80 15.51
N ILE A 54 -11.56 1.25 14.26
CA ILE A 54 -10.48 1.12 13.27
C ILE A 54 -9.53 2.30 13.47
N GLU A 55 -8.45 2.10 14.23
CA GLU A 55 -7.47 3.16 14.54
C GLU A 55 -6.76 3.70 13.28
N GLN A 56 -6.65 2.89 12.22
CA GLN A 56 -6.02 3.28 10.95
C GLN A 56 -6.86 2.88 9.74
N ALA A 57 -7.92 3.64 9.48
CA ALA A 57 -8.87 3.35 8.40
C ALA A 57 -8.25 3.32 6.99
N SER A 58 -7.26 4.18 6.72
CA SER A 58 -6.53 4.15 5.45
C SER A 58 -5.76 2.83 5.29
N ALA A 59 -4.95 2.45 6.29
CA ALA A 59 -4.21 1.18 6.26
C ALA A 59 -5.13 -0.03 6.10
N TRP A 60 -6.30 -0.01 6.75
CA TRP A 60 -7.33 -1.04 6.60
C TRP A 60 -7.86 -1.11 5.16
N LEU A 61 -8.24 0.03 4.54
CA LEU A 61 -8.76 0.09 3.17
C LEU A 61 -7.76 -0.47 2.15
N PHE A 62 -6.48 -0.12 2.29
CA PHE A 62 -5.44 -0.62 1.39
C PHE A 62 -5.14 -2.11 1.62
N ARG A 63 -5.22 -2.59 2.88
CA ARG A 63 -5.12 -4.03 3.18
C ARG A 63 -6.29 -4.81 2.57
N ALA A 64 -7.52 -4.34 2.74
CA ALA A 64 -8.71 -4.95 2.17
C ALA A 64 -8.63 -4.99 0.62
N ALA A 65 -8.24 -3.87 -0.01
CA ALA A 65 -8.06 -3.84 -1.47
C ALA A 65 -6.97 -4.77 -1.95
N ARG A 66 -5.86 -4.87 -1.22
CA ARG A 66 -4.80 -5.85 -1.51
C ARG A 66 -5.34 -7.27 -1.43
N ASN A 67 -6.05 -7.63 -0.36
CA ASN A 67 -6.62 -8.97 -0.19
C ASN A 67 -7.56 -9.32 -1.35
N ARG A 68 -8.42 -8.39 -1.76
CA ARG A 68 -9.33 -8.59 -2.91
C ARG A 68 -8.59 -8.74 -4.24
N ILE A 69 -7.54 -7.96 -4.46
CA ILE A 69 -6.67 -8.09 -5.65
C ILE A 69 -6.01 -9.47 -5.65
N ILE A 70 -5.43 -9.90 -4.52
CA ILE A 70 -4.78 -11.20 -4.38
C ILE A 70 -5.79 -12.32 -4.59
N ASP A 71 -6.96 -12.28 -3.94
CA ASP A 71 -8.02 -13.26 -4.10
C ASP A 71 -8.48 -13.36 -5.55
N ARG A 72 -8.54 -12.25 -6.28
CA ARG A 72 -8.92 -12.25 -7.69
C ARG A 72 -7.83 -12.86 -8.58
N PHE A 73 -6.57 -12.52 -8.34
CA PHE A 73 -5.46 -13.18 -9.05
C PHE A 73 -5.36 -14.66 -8.67
N ARG A 74 -5.69 -15.03 -7.43
CA ARG A 74 -5.75 -16.41 -6.97
C ARG A 74 -6.88 -17.17 -7.68
N LYS A 75 -8.11 -16.64 -7.70
CA LYS A 75 -9.25 -17.20 -8.46
C LYS A 75 -8.97 -17.32 -9.96
N LYS A 76 -8.25 -16.34 -10.55
CA LYS A 76 -7.83 -16.38 -11.95
C LYS A 76 -6.71 -17.41 -12.20
N LYS A 77 -5.99 -17.79 -11.15
CA LYS A 77 -4.93 -18.81 -11.12
C LYS A 77 -5.40 -20.14 -10.50
N GLU A 78 -6.68 -20.25 -10.13
CA GLU A 78 -7.35 -21.47 -9.65
C GLU A 78 -7.89 -22.32 -10.83
N GLU A 79 -7.49 -22.01 -12.07
CA GLU A 79 -7.09 -23.07 -13.02
C GLU A 79 -5.72 -23.62 -12.57
N PRO A 80 -5.61 -24.92 -12.31
CA PRO A 80 -5.32 -25.47 -10.99
C PRO A 80 -3.84 -25.37 -10.55
N LEU A 81 -3.60 -24.85 -9.33
CA LEU A 81 -2.87 -25.54 -8.26
C LEU A 81 -3.01 -24.81 -6.92
N SER A 82 -3.52 -25.53 -5.92
CA SER A 82 -3.93 -25.08 -4.59
C SER A 82 -2.80 -25.05 -3.56
N ASP A 83 -3.11 -24.33 -2.47
CA ASP A 83 -2.55 -24.38 -1.11
C ASP A 83 -1.16 -23.77 -0.87
N LEU A 84 -1.05 -23.05 0.27
CA LEU A 84 0.14 -22.60 1.01
C LEU A 84 0.27 -21.08 1.23
N PHE A 85 -0.67 -20.43 1.91
CA PHE A 85 -0.40 -19.09 2.49
C PHE A 85 -1.07 -18.94 3.85
N ASP A 86 -0.40 -19.42 4.89
CA ASP A 86 -0.60 -18.93 6.26
C ASP A 86 0.76 -18.44 6.82
N ASP A 87 0.70 -17.27 7.46
CA ASP A 87 1.51 -16.84 8.62
C ASP A 87 2.99 -16.43 8.52
N ASP A 88 3.46 -15.73 7.46
CA ASP A 88 4.87 -15.24 7.39
C ASP A 88 5.07 -13.72 7.15
N ASP A 89 4.00 -12.90 7.23
CA ASP A 89 4.06 -11.45 6.98
C ASP A 89 4.56 -10.60 8.19
N GLU A 90 4.91 -11.23 9.32
CA GLU A 90 5.32 -10.50 10.54
C GLU A 90 6.73 -9.91 10.44
N ALA A 91 7.70 -10.63 9.86
CA ALA A 91 9.08 -10.16 9.70
C ALA A 91 9.24 -9.01 8.69
N GLY A 92 8.35 -8.93 7.70
CA GLY A 92 8.32 -7.81 6.76
C GLY A 92 7.82 -6.51 7.39
N ASN A 93 7.04 -6.60 8.46
CA ASN A 93 6.38 -5.47 9.10
C ASN A 93 7.37 -4.53 9.83
N GLU A 94 8.52 -5.06 10.28
CA GLU A 94 9.59 -4.30 10.95
C GLU A 94 10.17 -3.18 10.06
N TYR A 95 10.18 -3.39 8.74
CA TYR A 95 10.76 -2.46 7.77
C TYR A 95 9.70 -1.79 6.90
N ARG A 96 8.62 -1.30 7.51
CA ARG A 96 7.64 -0.46 6.81
C ARG A 96 8.16 0.96 6.62
N LEU A 97 7.93 1.52 5.44
CA LEU A 97 8.17 2.94 5.19
C LEU A 97 6.85 3.69 5.38
N ASP A 98 6.75 4.47 6.45
CA ASP A 98 5.58 5.32 6.68
C ASP A 98 5.76 6.64 5.94
N LEU A 99 4.92 6.90 4.94
CA LEU A 99 4.94 8.16 4.18
C LEU A 99 3.84 9.07 4.70
N ASN A 100 4.23 10.10 5.44
CA ASN A 100 3.32 11.11 5.93
C ASN A 100 3.07 12.16 4.84
N LEU A 101 2.21 11.83 3.87
CA LEU A 101 1.85 12.76 2.80
C LEU A 101 0.76 13.73 3.28
N PRO A 102 0.89 15.04 3.05
CA PRO A 102 -0.18 16.01 3.27
C PRO A 102 -1.48 15.60 2.56
N ALA A 103 -2.62 15.91 3.19
CA ALA A 103 -3.93 15.62 2.63
C ALA A 103 -4.16 16.41 1.33
N HIS A 104 -4.79 15.77 0.35
CA HIS A 104 -4.98 16.34 -1.00
C HIS A 104 -5.91 17.58 -1.01
N ASP A 105 -6.80 17.68 -0.03
CA ASP A 105 -7.82 18.71 0.13
C ASP A 105 -7.44 19.80 1.15
N ALA A 106 -6.26 19.72 1.77
CA ALA A 106 -5.77 20.71 2.73
C ALA A 106 -5.29 22.04 2.09
N GLY A 107 -5.67 22.31 0.84
CA GLY A 107 -5.38 23.55 0.13
C GLY A 107 -4.15 23.50 -0.80
N PRO A 108 -3.86 24.61 -1.50
CA PRO A 108 -2.80 24.66 -2.53
C PRO A 108 -1.39 24.37 -2.00
N GLU A 109 -1.09 24.81 -0.77
CA GLU A 109 0.20 24.59 -0.11
C GLU A 109 0.44 23.10 0.19
N ALA A 110 -0.57 22.41 0.72
CA ALA A 110 -0.51 20.96 0.95
C ALA A 110 -0.37 20.17 -0.36
N GLN A 111 -1.02 20.61 -1.44
CA GLN A 111 -0.87 19.99 -2.77
C GLN A 111 0.54 20.17 -3.31
N TYR A 112 1.14 21.34 -3.12
CA TYR A 112 2.52 21.61 -3.49
C TYR A 112 3.49 20.73 -2.68
N ALA A 113 3.40 20.75 -1.35
CA ALA A 113 4.23 19.92 -0.47
C ALA A 113 4.14 18.43 -0.82
N ARG A 114 2.92 17.94 -1.09
CA ARG A 114 2.68 16.57 -1.56
C ARG A 114 3.35 16.27 -2.90
N ALA A 115 3.29 17.18 -3.86
CA ALA A 115 3.94 17.01 -5.16
C ALA A 115 5.47 16.95 -5.01
N VAL A 116 6.05 17.81 -4.17
CA VAL A 116 7.48 17.80 -3.84
C VAL A 116 7.87 16.47 -3.20
N LEU A 117 7.15 16.01 -2.18
CA LEU A 117 7.41 14.72 -1.50
C LEU A 117 7.32 13.52 -2.44
N LEU A 118 6.32 13.48 -3.33
CA LEU A 118 6.18 12.40 -4.30
C LEU A 118 7.32 12.40 -5.33
N LYS A 119 7.77 13.59 -5.74
CA LYS A 119 8.92 13.71 -6.64
C LYS A 119 10.20 13.23 -5.95
N ALA A 120 10.41 13.65 -4.70
CA ALA A 120 11.54 13.20 -3.89
C ALA A 120 11.54 11.69 -3.65
N LEU A 121 10.38 11.08 -3.39
CA LEU A 121 10.25 9.63 -3.27
C LEU A 121 10.67 8.92 -4.57
N GLN A 122 10.21 9.42 -5.72
CA GLN A 122 10.58 8.83 -7.01
C GLN A 122 12.08 8.93 -7.25
N ASP A 123 12.68 10.10 -6.99
CA ASP A 123 14.12 10.30 -7.16
C ASP A 123 14.92 9.40 -6.19
N ALA A 124 14.46 9.27 -4.94
CA ALA A 124 15.08 8.39 -3.94
C ALA A 124 14.96 6.89 -4.32
N LEU A 125 13.87 6.48 -4.96
CA LEU A 125 13.73 5.14 -5.52
C LEU A 125 14.70 4.93 -6.69
N ASP A 126 14.91 5.93 -7.54
CA ASP A 126 15.80 5.83 -8.70
C ASP A 126 17.29 5.79 -8.32
N GLU A 127 17.65 6.30 -7.14
CA GLU A 127 18.99 6.17 -6.54
C GLU A 127 19.30 4.75 -6.01
N LEU A 128 18.27 3.93 -5.75
CA LEU A 128 18.47 2.59 -5.19
C LEU A 128 19.09 1.61 -6.20
N PRO A 129 19.93 0.67 -5.72
CA PRO A 129 20.28 -0.50 -6.50
C PRO A 129 19.02 -1.25 -6.99
N PRO A 130 18.97 -1.70 -8.26
CA PRO A 130 17.76 -2.31 -8.83
C PRO A 130 17.20 -3.46 -7.99
N ASN A 131 18.08 -4.33 -7.47
CA ASN A 131 17.70 -5.45 -6.61
C ASN A 131 17.04 -5.04 -5.28
N GLN A 132 17.31 -3.85 -4.76
CA GLN A 132 16.68 -3.32 -3.54
C GLN A 132 15.37 -2.62 -3.90
N ARG A 133 15.40 -1.79 -4.94
CA ARG A 133 14.22 -1.10 -5.48
C ARG A 133 13.12 -2.08 -5.86
N ASP A 134 13.45 -3.12 -6.61
CA ASP A 134 12.48 -4.07 -7.13
C ASP A 134 11.82 -4.87 -6.00
N VAL A 135 12.57 -5.22 -4.95
CA VAL A 135 12.02 -5.89 -3.76
C VAL A 135 11.12 -4.95 -2.97
N PHE A 136 11.53 -3.69 -2.80
CA PHE A 136 10.68 -2.68 -2.14
C PHE A 136 9.39 -2.45 -2.92
N ILE A 137 9.46 -2.26 -4.25
CA ILE A 137 8.30 -2.08 -5.11
C ILE A 137 7.40 -3.32 -5.03
N ALA A 138 7.96 -4.52 -5.25
CA ALA A 138 7.21 -5.77 -5.23
C ALA A 138 6.46 -5.98 -3.92
N HIS A 139 7.08 -5.66 -2.79
CA HIS A 139 6.48 -5.93 -1.49
C HIS A 139 5.62 -4.77 -0.96
N GLU A 140 6.14 -3.53 -0.92
CA GLU A 140 5.42 -2.38 -0.36
C GLU A 140 4.39 -1.78 -1.31
N LEU A 141 4.71 -1.75 -2.60
CA LEU A 141 3.76 -1.25 -3.59
C LEU A 141 2.90 -2.40 -4.06
N GLU A 142 3.45 -3.38 -4.77
CA GLU A 142 2.69 -4.45 -5.43
C GLU A 142 2.04 -5.43 -4.44
N GLY A 143 2.49 -5.45 -3.19
CA GLY A 143 1.89 -6.25 -2.13
C GLY A 143 2.23 -7.73 -2.23
N ARG A 144 3.31 -8.10 -2.90
CA ARG A 144 3.74 -9.50 -3.02
C ARG A 144 4.37 -9.99 -1.71
N SER A 145 4.07 -11.23 -1.32
CA SER A 145 4.74 -11.83 -0.16
C SER A 145 6.21 -12.09 -0.51
N PHE A 146 7.08 -12.12 0.49
CA PHE A 146 8.47 -12.48 0.23
C PHE A 146 8.64 -13.93 -0.24
N LYS A 147 7.72 -14.83 0.14
CA LYS A 147 7.69 -16.21 -0.38
C LYS A 147 7.45 -16.22 -1.88
N ASP A 148 6.51 -15.42 -2.37
CA ASP A 148 6.22 -15.32 -3.81
C ASP A 148 7.40 -14.73 -4.59
N ILE A 149 8.05 -13.71 -4.01
CA ILE A 149 9.24 -13.10 -4.62
C ILE A 149 10.40 -14.11 -4.62
N ALA A 150 10.58 -14.88 -3.55
CA ALA A 150 11.61 -15.91 -3.47
C ALA A 150 11.37 -17.05 -4.47
N ALA A 151 10.12 -17.51 -4.59
CA ALA A 151 9.74 -18.58 -5.51
C ALA A 151 9.95 -18.20 -6.98
N GLU A 152 9.67 -16.95 -7.37
CA GLU A 152 9.85 -16.49 -8.75
C GLU A 152 11.32 -16.13 -9.05
N SER A 153 12.00 -15.47 -8.13
CA SER A 153 13.36 -14.95 -8.37
C SER A 153 14.49 -15.94 -8.04
N GLY A 154 14.18 -17.03 -7.33
CA GLY A 154 15.19 -17.97 -6.81
C GLY A 154 16.06 -17.41 -5.67
N VAL A 155 15.73 -16.22 -5.17
CA VAL A 155 16.47 -15.54 -4.10
C VAL A 155 15.95 -15.97 -2.73
N THR A 156 16.85 -16.20 -1.77
CA THR A 156 16.45 -16.58 -0.40
C THR A 156 15.65 -15.48 0.32
N LEU A 157 14.71 -15.90 1.17
CA LEU A 157 13.88 -15.01 1.99
C LEU A 157 14.70 -13.97 2.78
N ASN A 158 15.78 -14.41 3.45
CA ASN A 158 16.67 -13.53 4.21
C ASN A 158 17.34 -12.46 3.33
N THR A 159 17.67 -12.80 2.08
CA THR A 159 18.25 -11.83 1.14
C THR A 159 17.22 -10.78 0.72
N LEU A 160 15.97 -11.18 0.52
CA LEU A 160 14.89 -10.24 0.19
C LEU A 160 14.57 -9.31 1.37
N LEU A 161 14.53 -9.84 2.59
CA LEU A 161 14.36 -9.04 3.81
C LEU A 161 15.49 -8.01 3.95
N ALA A 162 16.74 -8.42 3.75
CA ALA A 162 17.88 -7.50 3.78
C ALA A 162 17.78 -6.42 2.70
N ARG A 163 17.43 -6.79 1.46
CA ARG A 163 17.21 -5.84 0.36
C ARG A 163 16.11 -4.83 0.67
N LYS A 164 14.99 -5.29 1.22
CA LYS A 164 13.90 -4.42 1.69
C LYS A 164 14.38 -3.45 2.77
N ARG A 165 15.10 -3.96 3.77
CA ARG A 165 15.66 -3.14 4.86
C ARG A 165 16.55 -2.02 4.32
N TYR A 166 17.48 -2.33 3.42
CA TYR A 166 18.38 -1.31 2.85
C TYR A 166 17.63 -0.27 2.02
N ALA A 167 16.63 -0.70 1.23
CA ALA A 167 15.76 0.23 0.51
C ALA A 167 15.06 1.20 1.47
N VAL A 168 14.47 0.68 2.55
CA VAL A 168 13.73 1.49 3.53
C VAL A 168 14.64 2.49 4.26
N LEU A 169 15.85 2.05 4.65
CA LEU A 169 16.82 2.94 5.30
C LEU A 169 17.26 4.09 4.39
N HIS A 170 17.54 3.81 3.12
CA HIS A 170 17.89 4.83 2.12
C HIS A 170 16.74 5.82 1.91
N LEU A 171 15.51 5.30 1.70
CA LEU A 171 14.33 6.13 1.49
C LEU A 171 14.04 7.02 2.71
N ARG A 172 14.15 6.50 3.94
CA ARG A 172 13.99 7.31 5.15
C ARG A 172 15.02 8.44 5.21
N ALA A 173 16.30 8.13 5.00
CA ALA A 173 17.35 9.14 5.03
C ALA A 173 17.15 10.23 3.97
N ARG A 174 16.77 9.83 2.74
CA ARG A 174 16.60 10.75 1.62
C ARG A 174 15.36 11.63 1.76
N LEU A 175 14.28 11.09 2.33
CA LEU A 175 13.03 11.80 2.56
C LEU A 175 13.06 12.67 3.82
N GLN A 176 13.85 12.32 4.84
CA GLN A 176 13.95 13.12 6.06
C GLN A 176 14.38 14.56 5.77
N ALA A 177 15.36 14.75 4.87
CA ALA A 177 15.79 16.08 4.46
C ALA A 177 14.65 16.92 3.85
N ILE A 178 13.71 16.27 3.14
CA ILE A 178 12.56 16.95 2.52
C ILE A 178 11.47 17.24 3.56
N TYR A 179 11.27 16.34 4.52
CA TYR A 179 10.40 16.60 5.66
C TYR A 179 10.89 17.81 6.47
N ASP A 180 12.20 17.87 6.74
CA ASP A 180 12.83 18.99 7.45
C ASP A 180 12.71 20.32 6.66
N GLU A 181 12.82 20.28 5.32
CA GLU A 181 12.65 21.46 4.46
C GLU A 181 11.21 21.96 4.37
N LEU A 182 10.24 21.05 4.47
CA LEU A 182 8.82 21.35 4.36
C LEU A 182 8.13 21.58 5.72
N ASP A 183 8.87 21.45 6.82
CA ASP A 183 8.39 21.58 8.22
C ASP A 183 7.19 20.65 8.54
N ILE A 184 7.26 19.39 8.07
CA ILE A 184 6.18 18.37 8.17
C ILE A 184 6.68 17.00 8.62
#